data_AF-A0A6A8ALL1-F1
#
_entry.id   AF-A0A6A8ALL1-F1
#
_cell.length_a   1.000
_cell.length_b   1.000
_cell.length_c   1.000
_cell.angle_alpha   90.00
_cell.angle_beta   90.00
_cell.angle_gamma   90.00
#
_symmetry.space_group_name_H-M   'P 1'
#
loop_
_entity.id
_entity.type
_entity.pdbx_description
1 polymer ?
#
loop_
_entity_poly.entity_id
_entity_poly.type
_entity_poly.pdbx_seq_one_letter_code
_entity_poly.pdbx_strand_id
1 'polypeptide(L)'
;MAKEEKEGKGEEVPDGFVEAVNEFYDLSGIIFKCFDDIYSDYLRGKDIQEDLKGLLNNKRHIFYLIRDILLAEEGIKEWFDKVKIEGNKRDKIFEFARRYADLKDEMVSLILREYFGWFNCWIDLLSDCEFDERQNTVVMEIKLLSVSNKKILHMKYSIDNIYELVREIQLRIKGCLSENRDKSIKKEVITDVKKTANRIINDANEVLNMAKELEKKVDGEGR
;
A
#
# COMPACT_ATOMS: atom_id res chain seq x y z
N MET A 1 2.40 -42.61 10.64
CA MET A 1 1.19 -41.78 10.86
C MET A 1 1.67 -40.48 11.48
N ALA A 2 1.44 -39.28 10.97
CA ALA A 2 0.47 -38.81 10.00
C ALA A 2 1.15 -37.85 8.99
N LYS A 3 0.71 -37.94 7.73
CA LYS A 3 0.86 -36.87 6.74
C LYS A 3 -0.16 -35.79 7.10
N GLU A 4 0.29 -34.58 7.39
CA GLU A 4 -0.58 -33.41 7.29
C GLU A 4 -0.56 -32.94 5.83
N GLU A 5 -1.44 -33.53 5.03
CA GLU A 5 -1.92 -32.92 3.79
C GLU A 5 -2.79 -31.72 4.21
N LYS A 6 -2.17 -30.54 4.32
CA LYS A 6 -2.92 -29.27 4.19
C LYS A 6 -3.22 -29.08 2.71
N GLU A 7 -4.21 -29.82 2.21
CA GLU A 7 -4.93 -29.42 1.01
C GLU A 7 -5.45 -28.01 1.26
N GLY A 8 -4.93 -27.04 0.48
CA GLY A 8 -5.42 -25.68 0.48
C GLY A 8 -6.90 -25.72 0.18
N LYS A 9 -7.73 -25.33 1.15
CA LYS A 9 -9.11 -24.96 0.90
C LYS A 9 -9.07 -23.77 -0.06
N GLY A 10 -9.16 -24.03 -1.37
CA GLY A 10 -9.23 -22.98 -2.36
C GLY A 10 -10.39 -22.05 -2.01
N GLU A 11 -10.17 -20.74 -2.09
CA GLU A 11 -11.16 -19.74 -1.66
C GLU A 11 -12.54 -19.99 -2.27
N GLU A 12 -13.58 -19.87 -1.45
CA GLU A 12 -14.96 -20.00 -1.91
C GLU A 12 -15.29 -18.83 -2.85
N VAL A 13 -16.00 -19.10 -3.94
CA VAL A 13 -16.32 -18.06 -4.93
C VAL A 13 -17.31 -17.07 -4.30
N PRO A 14 -17.04 -15.76 -4.28
CA PRO A 14 -17.93 -14.80 -3.64
C PRO A 14 -19.32 -14.77 -4.26
N ASP A 15 -20.33 -14.58 -3.41
CA ASP A 15 -21.71 -14.34 -3.85
C ASP A 15 -21.78 -13.15 -4.81
N GLY A 16 -22.51 -13.31 -5.91
CA GLY A 16 -22.67 -12.28 -6.94
C GLY A 16 -21.49 -12.16 -7.93
N PHE A 17 -20.44 -12.98 -7.81
CA PHE A 17 -19.30 -12.95 -8.74
C PHE A 17 -19.71 -13.18 -10.20
N VAL A 18 -20.52 -14.22 -10.46
CA VAL A 18 -20.99 -14.55 -11.82
C VAL A 18 -21.85 -13.43 -12.40
N GLU A 19 -22.70 -12.80 -11.57
CA GLU A 19 -23.53 -11.67 -11.96
C GLU A 19 -22.67 -10.45 -12.32
N ALA A 20 -21.65 -10.14 -11.51
CA ALA A 20 -20.72 -9.06 -11.81
C ALA A 20 -19.94 -9.29 -13.10
N VAL A 21 -19.52 -10.52 -13.37
CA VAL A 21 -18.82 -10.90 -14.61
C VAL A 21 -19.72 -10.71 -15.84
N ASN A 22 -20.96 -11.19 -15.75
CA ASN A 22 -21.94 -11.05 -16.83
C ASN A 22 -22.25 -9.57 -17.09
N GLU A 23 -22.56 -8.80 -16.04
CA GLU A 23 -22.88 -7.39 -16.17
C GLU A 23 -21.69 -6.57 -16.66
N PHE A 24 -20.47 -6.87 -16.20
CA PHE A 24 -19.25 -6.25 -16.72
C PHE A 24 -19.12 -6.50 -18.22
N TYR A 25 -19.35 -7.74 -18.68
CA TYR A 25 -19.24 -8.07 -20.08
C TYR A 25 -20.29 -7.34 -20.94
N ASP A 26 -21.55 -7.34 -20.50
CA ASP A 26 -22.67 -6.69 -21.18
C ASP A 26 -22.47 -5.17 -21.28
N LEU A 27 -21.90 -4.56 -20.24
CA LEU A 27 -21.61 -3.12 -20.17
C LEU A 27 -20.17 -2.77 -20.59
N SER A 28 -19.41 -3.71 -21.13
CA SER A 28 -17.96 -3.54 -21.34
C SER A 28 -17.62 -2.28 -22.15
N GLY A 29 -18.35 -1.98 -23.22
CA GLY A 29 -18.12 -0.76 -24.01
C GLY A 29 -18.28 0.53 -23.19
N ILE A 30 -19.26 0.58 -22.28
CA ILE A 30 -19.51 1.73 -21.40
C ILE A 30 -18.43 1.80 -20.31
N ILE A 31 -18.09 0.67 -19.71
CA ILE A 31 -17.08 0.58 -18.65
C ILE A 31 -15.71 1.00 -19.17
N PHE A 32 -15.28 0.48 -20.33
CA PHE A 32 -14.01 0.86 -20.95
C PHE A 32 -13.97 2.36 -21.28
N LYS A 33 -15.06 2.92 -21.80
CA LYS A 33 -15.13 4.37 -22.07
C LYS A 33 -15.00 5.19 -20.78
N CYS A 34 -15.72 4.81 -19.72
CA CYS A 34 -15.64 5.47 -18.43
C CYS A 34 -14.21 5.42 -17.85
N PHE A 35 -13.55 4.26 -17.92
CA PHE A 35 -12.18 4.12 -17.45
C PHE A 35 -11.15 4.78 -18.37
N ASP A 36 -11.42 4.94 -19.66
CA ASP A 36 -10.58 5.75 -20.55
C ASP A 36 -10.55 7.21 -20.12
N ASP A 37 -11.70 7.76 -19.74
CA ASP A 37 -11.80 9.13 -19.23
C ASP A 37 -11.08 9.27 -17.88
N ILE A 38 -11.34 8.34 -16.94
CA ILE A 38 -10.67 8.31 -15.62
C ILE A 38 -9.15 8.16 -15.78
N TYR A 39 -8.70 7.23 -16.63
CA TYR A 39 -7.28 6.95 -16.82
C TYR A 39 -6.56 8.12 -17.50
N SER A 40 -7.20 8.79 -18.46
CA SER A 40 -6.69 10.02 -19.08
C SER A 40 -6.48 11.13 -18.06
N ASP A 41 -7.42 11.29 -17.12
CA ASP A 41 -7.32 12.28 -16.06
C ASP A 41 -6.26 11.92 -15.00
N TYR A 42 -6.14 10.64 -14.66
CA TYR A 42 -5.05 10.10 -13.84
C TYR A 42 -3.67 10.40 -14.44
N LEU A 43 -3.46 10.12 -15.73
CA LEU A 43 -2.19 10.38 -16.43
C LEU A 43 -1.84 11.88 -16.49
N ARG A 44 -2.83 12.76 -16.38
CA ARG A 44 -2.64 14.22 -16.27
C ARG A 44 -2.39 14.70 -14.85
N GLY A 45 -2.32 13.79 -13.88
CA GLY A 45 -2.12 14.10 -12.46
C GLY A 45 -3.34 14.70 -11.77
N LYS A 46 -4.55 14.53 -12.33
CA LYS A 46 -5.78 14.97 -11.67
C LYS A 46 -6.18 13.98 -10.57
N ASP A 47 -6.95 14.48 -9.60
CA ASP A 47 -7.57 13.64 -8.58
C ASP A 47 -8.79 12.92 -9.17
N ILE A 48 -8.74 11.59 -9.23
CA ILE A 48 -9.80 10.73 -9.79
C ILE A 48 -10.67 10.06 -8.72
N GLN A 49 -10.45 10.37 -7.45
CA GLN A 49 -11.09 9.67 -6.33
C GLN A 49 -12.62 9.80 -6.36
N GLU A 50 -13.16 10.97 -6.75
CA GLU A 50 -14.61 11.18 -6.85
C GLU A 50 -15.22 10.41 -8.04
N ASP A 51 -14.50 10.27 -9.16
CA ASP A 51 -14.97 9.49 -10.31
C ASP A 51 -15.03 8.00 -9.97
N LEU A 52 -13.98 7.47 -9.33
CA LEU A 52 -13.96 6.10 -8.81
C LEU A 52 -15.05 5.88 -7.76
N LYS A 53 -15.32 6.87 -6.91
CA LYS A 53 -16.40 6.83 -5.92
C LYS A 53 -17.77 6.80 -6.57
N GLY A 54 -17.96 7.54 -7.68
CA GLY A 54 -19.15 7.46 -8.51
C GLY A 54 -19.42 6.03 -8.99
N LEU A 55 -18.38 5.31 -9.43
CA LEU A 55 -18.51 3.91 -9.82
C LEU A 55 -18.85 2.99 -8.63
N LEU A 56 -18.13 3.15 -7.51
CA LEU A 56 -18.38 2.38 -6.29
C LEU A 56 -19.85 2.51 -5.82
N ASN A 57 -20.40 3.73 -5.86
CA ASN A 57 -21.76 4.01 -5.42
C ASN A 57 -22.82 3.47 -6.38
N ASN A 58 -22.59 3.55 -7.69
CA ASN A 58 -23.60 3.20 -8.69
C ASN A 58 -23.54 1.74 -9.16
N LYS A 59 -22.35 1.13 -9.14
CA LYS A 59 -22.07 -0.22 -9.68
C LYS A 59 -21.10 -0.98 -8.77
N ARG A 60 -21.50 -1.14 -7.51
CA ARG A 60 -20.64 -1.64 -6.42
C ARG A 60 -20.00 -3.01 -6.71
N HIS A 61 -20.75 -3.96 -7.24
CA HIS A 61 -20.26 -5.31 -7.54
C HIS A 61 -19.28 -5.32 -8.73
N ILE A 62 -19.51 -4.49 -9.75
CA ILE A 62 -18.56 -4.28 -10.85
C ILE A 62 -17.27 -3.64 -10.31
N PHE A 63 -17.38 -2.64 -9.44
CA PHE A 63 -16.22 -2.00 -8.81
C PHE A 63 -15.37 -3.04 -8.06
N TYR A 64 -15.99 -3.93 -7.28
CA TYR A 64 -15.26 -4.98 -6.57
C TYR A 64 -14.67 -6.03 -7.50
N LEU A 65 -15.35 -6.43 -8.57
CA LEU A 65 -14.77 -7.29 -9.60
C LEU A 65 -13.52 -6.67 -10.23
N ILE A 66 -13.60 -5.38 -10.60
CA ILE A 66 -12.46 -4.64 -11.17
C ILE A 66 -11.30 -4.57 -10.17
N ARG A 67 -11.59 -4.25 -8.91
CA ARG A 67 -10.58 -4.26 -7.84
C ARG A 67 -9.92 -5.63 -7.75
N ASP A 68 -10.71 -6.69 -7.66
CA ASP A 68 -10.18 -8.03 -7.43
C ASP A 68 -9.29 -8.49 -8.59
N ILE A 69 -9.63 -8.15 -9.84
CA ILE A 69 -8.77 -8.48 -10.97
C ILE A 69 -7.49 -7.66 -11.03
N LEU A 70 -7.50 -6.41 -10.53
CA LEU A 70 -6.29 -5.58 -10.44
C LEU A 70 -5.39 -5.97 -9.26
N LEU A 71 -5.95 -6.57 -8.20
CA LEU A 71 -5.21 -6.93 -6.98
C LEU A 71 -4.73 -8.38 -6.93
N ALA A 72 -5.52 -9.31 -7.44
CA ALA A 72 -5.36 -10.74 -7.20
C ALA A 72 -5.70 -11.56 -8.45
N GLU A 73 -4.95 -11.34 -9.53
CA GLU A 73 -5.18 -11.98 -10.83
C GLU A 73 -5.25 -13.52 -10.73
N GLU A 74 -4.40 -14.15 -9.91
CA GLU A 74 -4.40 -15.60 -9.71
C GLU A 74 -5.65 -16.12 -8.98
N GLY A 75 -6.09 -15.45 -7.91
CA GLY A 75 -7.31 -15.83 -7.18
C GLY A 75 -8.56 -15.72 -8.05
N ILE A 76 -8.63 -14.69 -8.90
CA ILE A 76 -9.73 -14.51 -9.85
C ILE A 76 -9.76 -15.61 -10.92
N LYS A 77 -8.60 -16.09 -11.39
CA LYS A 77 -8.52 -17.22 -12.32
C LYS A 77 -9.11 -18.49 -11.71
N GLU A 78 -8.80 -18.79 -10.45
CA GLU A 78 -9.40 -19.93 -9.75
C GLU A 78 -10.93 -19.82 -9.68
N TRP A 79 -11.46 -18.63 -9.42
CA TRP A 79 -12.91 -18.41 -9.38
C TRP A 79 -13.54 -18.60 -10.76
N PHE A 80 -12.93 -18.05 -11.81
CA PHE A 80 -13.40 -18.26 -13.19
C PHE A 80 -13.47 -19.74 -13.55
N ASP A 81 -12.49 -20.55 -13.16
CA ASP A 81 -12.44 -21.99 -13.42
C ASP A 81 -13.48 -22.75 -12.62
N LYS A 82 -13.66 -22.43 -11.34
CA LYS A 82 -14.69 -23.03 -10.47
C LYS A 82 -16.10 -22.84 -11.02
N VAL A 83 -16.44 -21.64 -11.47
CA VAL A 83 -17.78 -21.31 -12.01
C VAL A 83 -17.89 -21.42 -13.54
N LYS A 84 -16.84 -21.91 -14.22
CA LYS A 84 -16.82 -22.14 -15.68
C LYS A 84 -17.25 -20.93 -16.52
N ILE A 85 -16.75 -19.74 -16.18
CA ILE A 85 -16.99 -18.53 -16.97
C ILE A 85 -16.48 -18.72 -18.41
N GLU A 86 -17.24 -18.24 -19.40
CA GLU A 86 -16.92 -18.33 -20.82
C GLU A 86 -15.63 -17.57 -21.16
N GLY A 87 -14.81 -18.11 -22.09
CA GLY A 87 -13.49 -17.57 -22.43
C GLY A 87 -13.52 -16.10 -22.87
N ASN A 88 -14.48 -15.72 -23.72
CA ASN A 88 -14.67 -14.34 -24.17
C ASN A 88 -14.90 -13.34 -23.01
N LYS A 89 -15.63 -13.75 -21.97
CA LYS A 89 -15.85 -12.91 -20.77
C LYS A 89 -14.54 -12.75 -20.00
N ARG A 90 -13.82 -13.84 -19.78
CA ARG A 90 -12.51 -13.81 -19.10
C ARG A 90 -11.53 -12.90 -19.85
N ASP A 91 -11.41 -13.09 -21.16
CA ASP A 91 -10.51 -12.32 -22.02
C ASP A 91 -10.81 -10.83 -21.94
N LYS A 92 -12.10 -10.44 -21.93
CA LYS A 92 -12.50 -9.04 -21.83
C LYS A 92 -12.13 -8.42 -20.48
N ILE A 93 -12.25 -9.16 -19.39
CA ILE A 93 -11.88 -8.65 -18.06
C ILE A 93 -10.35 -8.57 -17.92
N PHE A 94 -9.59 -9.54 -18.44
CA PHE A 94 -8.12 -9.46 -18.44
C PHE A 94 -7.59 -8.37 -19.39
N GLU A 95 -8.27 -8.10 -20.51
CA GLU A 95 -7.97 -6.95 -21.37
C GLU A 95 -8.10 -5.65 -20.57
N PHE A 96 -9.17 -5.51 -19.78
CA PHE A 96 -9.39 -4.36 -18.91
C PHE A 96 -8.28 -4.25 -17.86
N ALA A 97 -7.98 -5.34 -17.14
CA ALA A 97 -6.98 -5.35 -16.07
C ALA A 97 -5.60 -4.91 -16.57
N ARG A 98 -5.19 -5.40 -17.75
CA ARG A 98 -3.92 -5.00 -18.38
C ARG A 98 -3.91 -3.52 -18.80
N ARG A 99 -5.04 -2.99 -19.28
CA ARG A 99 -5.12 -1.62 -19.78
C ARG A 99 -5.07 -0.57 -18.66
N TYR A 100 -5.63 -0.89 -17.49
CA TYR A 100 -5.79 0.05 -16.38
C TYR A 100 -5.06 -0.39 -15.11
N ALA A 101 -3.98 -1.17 -15.26
CA ALA A 101 -3.20 -1.72 -14.15
C ALA A 101 -2.72 -0.63 -13.16
N ASP A 102 -2.34 0.54 -13.67
CA ASP A 102 -1.83 1.65 -12.86
C ASP A 102 -2.89 2.29 -11.95
N LEU A 103 -4.19 2.02 -12.16
CA LEU A 103 -5.27 2.52 -11.30
C LEU A 103 -5.49 1.66 -10.05
N LYS A 104 -4.79 0.52 -9.94
CA LYS A 104 -4.88 -0.42 -8.83
C LYS A 104 -4.79 0.30 -7.47
N ASP A 105 -3.77 1.13 -7.33
CA ASP A 105 -3.51 1.78 -6.06
C ASP A 105 -4.60 2.82 -5.76
N GLU A 106 -5.02 3.63 -6.72
CA GLU A 106 -6.14 4.58 -6.55
C GLU A 106 -7.44 3.91 -6.06
N MET A 107 -7.73 2.70 -6.56
CA MET A 107 -8.88 1.91 -6.09
C MET A 107 -8.71 1.41 -4.66
N VAL A 108 -7.52 0.94 -4.28
CA VAL A 108 -7.21 0.55 -2.90
C VAL A 108 -7.35 1.74 -1.96
N SER A 109 -6.82 2.89 -2.36
CA SER A 109 -6.89 4.15 -1.62
C SER A 109 -8.34 4.53 -1.32
N LEU A 110 -9.22 4.46 -2.34
CA LEU A 110 -10.63 4.77 -2.18
C LEU A 110 -11.30 3.83 -1.17
N ILE A 111 -11.10 2.52 -1.29
CA ILE A 111 -11.70 1.54 -0.39
C ILE A 111 -11.26 1.79 1.04
N LEU A 112 -9.96 1.95 1.27
CA LEU A 112 -9.44 2.21 2.61
C LEU A 112 -10.03 3.49 3.20
N ARG A 113 -10.21 4.52 2.38
CA ARG A 113 -10.88 5.76 2.79
C ARG A 113 -12.33 5.55 3.16
N GLU A 114 -13.09 4.80 2.36
CA GLU A 114 -14.52 4.57 2.63
C GLU A 114 -14.75 3.64 3.84
N TYR A 115 -13.88 2.66 4.08
CA TYR A 115 -13.99 1.73 5.21
C TYR A 115 -13.44 2.27 6.53
N PHE A 116 -12.33 3.01 6.48
CA PHE A 116 -11.61 3.44 7.68
C PHE A 116 -11.63 4.96 7.90
N GLY A 117 -12.30 5.72 7.03
CA GLY A 117 -12.36 7.18 7.08
C GLY A 117 -11.05 7.81 6.57
N TRP A 118 -10.53 8.82 7.27
CA TRP A 118 -9.28 9.46 6.85
C TRP A 118 -8.08 8.56 7.14
N PHE A 119 -7.66 7.78 6.15
CA PHE A 119 -6.53 6.85 6.24
C PHE A 119 -5.57 7.07 5.07
N ASN A 120 -4.44 7.74 5.32
CA ASN A 120 -3.36 7.86 4.34
C ASN A 120 -2.46 6.64 4.46
N CYS A 121 -2.78 5.57 3.75
CA CYS A 121 -1.79 4.52 3.50
C CYS A 121 -0.63 5.14 2.73
N TRP A 122 0.58 5.01 3.26
CA TRP A 122 1.76 5.12 2.41
C TRP A 122 1.94 3.79 1.67
N ILE A 123 2.37 3.85 0.43
CA ILE A 123 2.67 2.66 -0.38
C ILE A 123 4.16 2.46 -0.57
N ASP A 124 4.93 3.54 -0.52
CA ASP A 124 6.37 3.50 -0.75
C ASP A 124 7.12 4.58 0.03
N LEU A 125 8.37 4.27 0.37
CA LEU A 125 9.35 5.14 0.98
C LEU A 125 10.59 5.16 0.09
N LEU A 126 10.67 6.14 -0.80
CA LEU A 126 11.85 6.32 -1.64
C LEU A 126 12.89 7.13 -0.87
N SER A 127 14.13 6.66 -0.88
CA SER A 127 15.24 7.35 -0.23
C SER A 127 16.47 7.44 -1.12
N ASP A 128 17.17 8.58 -1.06
CA ASP A 128 18.49 8.78 -1.63
C ASP A 128 19.43 9.37 -0.55
N CYS A 129 20.73 9.14 -0.67
CA CYS A 129 21.73 9.61 0.30
C CYS A 129 22.97 10.15 -0.41
N GLU A 130 23.44 11.32 0.03
CA GLU A 130 24.66 11.95 -0.46
C GLU A 130 25.48 12.53 0.69
N PHE A 131 26.78 12.71 0.47
CA PHE A 131 27.65 13.43 1.40
C PHE A 131 27.72 14.90 1.00
N ASP A 132 27.30 15.80 1.89
CA ASP A 132 27.45 17.24 1.71
C ASP A 132 28.83 17.68 2.19
N GLU A 133 29.75 17.84 1.24
CA GLU A 133 31.12 18.31 1.48
C GLU A 133 31.19 19.68 2.16
N ARG A 134 30.17 20.55 2.00
CA ARG A 134 30.20 21.89 2.60
C ARG A 134 29.89 21.85 4.08
N GLN A 135 29.01 20.94 4.49
CA GLN A 135 28.61 20.75 5.88
C GLN A 135 29.31 19.58 6.55
N ASN A 136 30.11 18.81 5.79
CA ASN A 136 30.80 17.60 6.23
C ASN A 136 29.83 16.61 6.90
N THR A 137 28.67 16.40 6.28
CA THR A 137 27.57 15.60 6.84
C THR A 137 26.89 14.76 5.77
N VAL A 138 26.26 13.66 6.17
CA VAL A 138 25.44 12.86 5.27
C VAL A 138 24.03 13.44 5.23
N VAL A 139 23.55 13.74 4.03
CA VAL A 139 22.19 14.22 3.77
C VAL A 139 21.40 13.08 3.15
N MET A 140 20.20 12.86 3.67
CA MET A 140 19.26 11.88 3.15
C MET A 140 18.00 12.60 2.64
N GLU A 141 17.58 12.23 1.44
CA GLU A 141 16.30 12.65 0.86
C GLU A 141 15.29 11.52 1.04
N ILE A 142 14.15 11.82 1.67
CA ILE A 142 13.05 10.88 1.89
C ILE A 142 11.80 11.39 1.18
N LYS A 143 11.14 10.51 0.41
CA LYS A 143 9.84 10.74 -0.21
C LYS A 143 8.87 9.65 0.24
N LEU A 144 7.84 10.06 0.98
CA LEU A 144 6.73 9.20 1.33
C LEU A 144 5.60 9.40 0.32
N LEU A 145 5.20 8.33 -0.34
CA LEU A 145 4.15 8.36 -1.35
C LEU A 145 2.86 7.76 -0.79
N SER A 146 1.74 8.42 -1.03
CA SER A 146 0.43 7.81 -0.83
C SER A 146 0.21 6.71 -1.85
N VAL A 147 -0.78 5.88 -1.57
CA VAL A 147 -1.32 4.92 -2.53
C VAL A 147 -1.70 5.61 -3.87
N SER A 148 -2.13 6.87 -3.86
CA SER A 148 -2.39 7.65 -5.09
C SER A 148 -1.15 8.23 -5.78
N ASN A 149 0.05 7.73 -5.45
CA ASN A 149 1.35 8.31 -5.83
C ASN A 149 1.50 9.82 -5.53
N LYS A 150 0.63 10.38 -4.68
CA LYS A 150 0.75 11.76 -4.23
C LYS A 150 1.81 11.78 -3.15
N LYS A 151 2.75 12.72 -3.29
CA LYS A 151 3.79 12.97 -2.30
C LYS A 151 3.14 13.43 -0.98
N ILE A 152 3.16 12.56 0.04
CA ILE A 152 2.69 12.85 1.40
C ILE A 152 3.74 13.66 2.13
N LEU A 153 5.00 13.25 2.01
CA LEU A 153 6.14 13.88 2.65
C LEU A 153 7.30 13.93 1.67
N HIS A 154 8.00 15.06 1.65
CA HIS A 154 9.31 15.17 1.02
C HIS A 154 10.21 16.01 1.88
N MET A 155 11.31 15.41 2.29
CA MET A 155 12.30 16.04 3.14
C MET A 155 13.69 15.69 2.62
N LYS A 156 14.61 16.66 2.69
CA LYS A 156 16.03 16.46 2.41
C LYS A 156 16.80 17.14 3.52
N TYR A 157 17.33 16.33 4.44
CA TYR A 157 17.97 16.80 5.67
C TYR A 157 19.14 15.91 6.04
N SER A 158 19.99 16.40 6.93
CA SER A 158 21.04 15.59 7.53
C SER A 158 20.46 14.39 8.28
N ILE A 159 21.23 13.30 8.36
CA ILE A 159 20.79 12.04 8.98
C ILE A 159 20.35 12.24 10.44
N ASP A 160 21.02 13.11 11.21
CA ASP A 160 20.65 13.39 12.61
C ASP A 160 19.25 14.00 12.73
N ASN A 161 18.89 14.96 11.87
CA ASN A 161 17.56 15.57 11.85
C ASN A 161 16.47 14.56 11.47
N ILE A 162 16.77 13.66 10.54
CA ILE A 162 15.85 12.57 10.17
C ILE A 162 15.68 11.59 11.33
N TYR A 163 16.76 11.26 12.04
CA TYR A 163 16.71 10.35 13.18
C TYR A 163 15.92 10.96 14.36
N GLU A 164 16.02 12.27 14.59
CA GLU A 164 15.17 12.97 15.56
C GLU A 164 13.69 12.95 15.17
N LEU A 165 13.36 13.06 13.87
CA LEU A 165 11.98 12.87 13.42
C LEU A 165 11.44 11.47 13.76
N VAL A 166 12.25 10.42 13.55
CA VAL A 166 11.89 9.05 13.94
C VAL A 166 11.62 8.96 15.44
N ARG A 167 12.48 9.58 16.28
CA ARG A 167 12.31 9.64 17.73
C ARG A 167 11.01 10.35 18.13
N GLU A 168 10.70 11.50 17.53
CA GLU A 168 9.47 12.24 17.82
C GLU A 168 8.22 11.44 17.45
N ILE A 169 8.24 10.72 16.31
CA ILE A 169 7.16 9.80 15.93
C ILE A 169 6.97 8.70 16.99
N GLN A 170 8.05 8.07 17.46
CA GLN A 170 7.99 7.07 18.53
C GLN A 170 7.39 7.61 19.84
N LEU A 171 7.74 8.85 20.22
CA LEU A 171 7.17 9.51 21.40
C LEU A 171 5.67 9.75 21.25
N ARG A 172 5.20 10.15 20.07
CA ARG A 172 3.76 10.33 19.79
C ARG A 172 3.01 9.00 19.84
N ILE A 173 3.59 7.92 19.30
CA ILE A 173 3.02 6.56 19.40
C ILE A 173 2.89 6.14 20.87
N LYS A 174 3.95 6.33 21.67
CA LYS A 174 3.94 6.05 23.12
C LYS A 174 2.84 6.84 23.84
N GLY A 175 2.67 8.12 23.50
CA GLY A 175 1.61 8.98 24.03
C GLY A 175 0.23 8.40 23.71
N CYS A 176 -0.04 8.09 22.44
CA CYS A 176 -1.31 7.51 21.99
C CYS A 176 -1.62 6.18 22.70
N LEU A 177 -0.66 5.26 22.80
CA LEU A 177 -0.85 4.00 23.53
C LEU A 177 -1.13 4.24 25.02
N SER A 178 -0.53 5.27 25.60
CA SER A 178 -0.74 5.61 27.02
C SER A 178 -2.12 6.22 27.28
N GLU A 179 -2.59 7.10 26.39
CA GLU A 179 -3.93 7.72 26.46
C GLU A 179 -5.06 6.72 26.23
N ASN A 180 -4.78 5.59 25.59
CA ASN A 180 -5.78 4.58 25.21
C ASN A 180 -5.62 3.25 25.98
N ARG A 181 -4.92 3.23 27.12
CA ARG A 181 -4.66 2.01 27.92
C ARG A 181 -5.93 1.29 28.38
N ASP A 182 -6.98 2.04 28.66
CA ASP A 182 -8.25 1.50 29.17
C ASP A 182 -9.20 1.05 28.04
N LYS A 183 -8.81 1.25 26.78
CA LYS A 183 -9.60 0.83 25.62
C LYS A 183 -9.27 -0.59 25.22
N SER A 184 -10.28 -1.31 24.73
CA SER A 184 -10.11 -2.65 24.17
C SER A 184 -9.47 -2.59 22.78
N ILE A 185 -8.16 -2.43 22.72
CA ILE A 185 -7.37 -2.50 21.48
C ILE A 185 -7.27 -3.97 21.01
N LYS A 186 -7.49 -4.20 19.71
CA LYS A 186 -7.36 -5.53 19.10
C LYS A 186 -5.99 -6.15 19.39
N LYS A 187 -5.97 -7.45 19.72
CA LYS A 187 -4.74 -8.17 20.10
C LYS A 187 -3.72 -8.19 18.96
N GLU A 188 -4.17 -8.27 17.71
CA GLU A 188 -3.34 -8.26 16.51
C GLU A 188 -2.55 -6.95 16.44
N VAL A 189 -3.22 -5.80 16.64
CA VAL A 189 -2.58 -4.48 16.63
C VAL A 189 -1.50 -4.38 17.72
N ILE A 190 -1.77 -4.85 18.94
CA ILE A 190 -0.78 -4.86 20.03
C ILE A 190 0.41 -5.75 19.68
N THR A 191 0.17 -6.88 19.02
CA THR A 191 1.22 -7.82 18.61
C THR A 191 2.12 -7.19 17.55
N ASP A 192 1.52 -6.53 16.54
CA ASP A 192 2.26 -5.84 15.48
C ASP A 192 3.08 -4.67 16.03
N VAL A 193 2.51 -3.86 16.93
CA VAL A 193 3.24 -2.78 17.60
C VAL A 193 4.46 -3.32 18.35
N LYS A 194 4.30 -4.40 19.13
CA LYS A 194 5.42 -5.02 19.86
C LYS A 194 6.50 -5.54 18.92
N LYS A 195 6.10 -6.22 17.84
CA LYS A 195 7.02 -6.76 16.83
C LYS A 195 7.83 -5.65 16.18
N THR A 196 7.18 -4.56 15.78
CA THR A 196 7.84 -3.41 15.15
C THR A 196 8.74 -2.66 16.15
N ALA A 197 8.30 -2.46 17.39
CA ALA A 197 9.12 -1.84 18.43
C ALA A 197 10.43 -2.62 18.69
N ASN A 198 10.37 -3.96 18.72
CA ASN A 198 11.57 -4.78 18.88
C ASN A 198 12.53 -4.66 17.69
N ARG A 199 12.01 -4.56 16.45
CA ARG A 199 12.86 -4.31 15.27
C ARG A 199 13.56 -2.96 15.39
N ILE A 200 12.82 -1.90 15.71
CA ILE A 200 13.39 -0.57 15.91
C ILE A 200 14.50 -0.57 16.97
N ILE A 201 14.33 -1.29 18.08
CA ILE A 201 15.38 -1.43 19.10
C ILE A 201 16.65 -2.07 18.52
N ASN A 202 16.49 -3.14 17.74
CA ASN A 202 17.63 -3.82 17.11
C ASN A 202 18.32 -2.90 16.10
N ASP A 203 17.56 -2.29 15.19
CA ASP A 203 18.08 -1.40 14.16
C ASP A 203 18.78 -0.17 14.79
N ALA A 204 18.23 0.38 15.88
CA ALA A 204 18.85 1.49 16.61
C ALA A 204 20.19 1.11 17.26
N ASN A 205 20.33 -0.13 17.74
CA ASN A 205 21.60 -0.63 18.26
C ASN A 205 22.64 -0.79 17.14
N GLU A 206 22.23 -1.23 15.94
CA GLU A 206 23.10 -1.30 14.78
C GLU A 206 23.59 0.08 14.34
N VAL A 207 22.68 1.06 14.24
CA VAL A 207 23.03 2.46 13.93
C VAL A 207 24.01 3.02 14.98
N LEU A 208 23.78 2.76 16.26
CA LEU A 208 24.67 3.21 17.33
C LEU A 208 26.08 2.59 17.20
N ASN A 209 26.17 1.32 16.78
CA ASN A 209 27.46 0.68 16.55
C ASN A 209 28.18 1.29 15.35
N MET A 210 27.48 1.54 14.23
CA MET A 210 28.05 2.24 13.07
C MET A 210 28.56 3.63 13.44
N ALA A 211 27.80 4.40 14.24
CA ALA A 211 28.21 5.72 14.70
C ALA A 211 29.53 5.66 15.51
N LYS A 212 29.68 4.69 16.42
CA LYS A 212 30.93 4.47 17.18
C LYS A 212 32.11 4.08 16.29
N GLU A 213 31.87 3.33 15.21
CA GLU A 213 32.91 2.99 14.25
C GLU A 213 33.37 4.20 13.44
N LEU A 214 32.44 5.07 13.05
CA LEU A 214 32.74 6.33 12.36
C LEU A 214 33.49 7.31 13.27
N GLU A 215 33.08 7.44 14.53
CA GLU A 215 33.76 8.27 15.53
C GLU A 215 35.25 7.91 15.66
N LYS A 216 35.58 6.61 15.73
CA LYS A 216 36.98 6.14 15.77
C LYS A 216 37.80 6.51 14.54
N LYS A 217 37.18 6.64 13.36
CA LYS A 217 37.88 7.05 12.14
C LYS A 217 38.19 8.54 12.16
N VAL A 218 37.23 9.36 12.59
CA VAL A 218 37.42 10.80 12.76
C VAL A 218 38.51 11.08 13.80
N ASP A 219 38.51 10.37 14.92
CA ASP A 219 39.53 10.52 15.96
C ASP A 219 40.91 9.95 15.55
N GLY A 220 40.93 8.99 14.63
CA GLY A 220 42.14 8.33 14.13
C GLY A 220 42.89 9.10 13.05
N GLU A 221 42.20 9.95 12.28
CA GLU A 221 42.80 10.82 11.26
C GLU A 221 43.49 12.08 11.86
N GLY A 222 43.36 12.29 13.17
CA GLY A 222 43.99 13.38 13.92
C GLY A 222 45.32 13.05 14.61
N ARG A 223 45.97 11.91 14.31
CA ARG A 223 47.28 11.51 14.85
C ARG A 223 48.37 11.44 13.79
#